data_AF-A0A915E0J5-F1
#
_entry.id   AF-A0A915E0J5-F1
#
_cell.length_a   1.000
_cell.length_b   1.000
_cell.length_c   1.000
_cell.angle_alpha   90.00
_cell.angle_beta   90.00
_cell.angle_gamma   90.00
#
_symmetry.space_group_name_H-M   'P 1'
#
loop_
_entity.id
_entity.type
_entity.pdbx_description
1 polymer ?
#
loop_
_entity_poly.entity_id
_entity_poly.type
_entity_poly.pdbx_seq_one_letter_code
_entity_poly.pdbx_strand_id
1 'polypeptide(L)'
;MFGCLTAHGIDVEWKRIKFVLAIRELSGSHTGECINAAIEKILEEWEISRSKCHVFLRDGAANMKKALEGSFQHADCAAHKMNLAVKSTLSSGRPVIEQCLRKCRSIAGHFAGSLGSVARGYLREIQKDLQLPANNIIQDITTRWNYTLKMVERLLQQKRAVETYFGRHEPAIEVLSAREWRLLKQLIDHLEPADAFTRDVCKNDSHLGLKIATWRMLLKEVESAEVLELAEEKIYWNCGLALFLDPRFEDRCVSDGNKLGG
;
A
#
# COMPACT_ATOMS: atom_id res chain seq x y z
N MET A 1 21.67 1.63 -6.38
CA MET A 1 20.19 1.76 -6.42
C MET A 1 19.76 1.92 -7.87
N PHE A 2 18.63 1.38 -8.33
CA PHE A 2 18.15 1.65 -9.70
C PHE A 2 17.13 2.80 -9.69
N GLY A 3 17.32 3.77 -10.59
CA GLY A 3 16.37 4.84 -10.89
C GLY A 3 15.69 4.60 -12.23
N CYS A 4 14.39 4.89 -12.31
CA CYS A 4 13.63 4.84 -13.56
C CYS A 4 12.92 6.17 -13.77
N LEU A 5 13.09 6.78 -14.95
CA LEU A 5 12.37 7.97 -15.36
C LEU A 5 11.46 7.63 -16.55
N THR A 6 10.17 7.91 -16.38
CA THR A 6 9.15 7.69 -17.42
C THR A 6 8.48 9.02 -17.73
N ALA A 7 8.46 9.41 -19.00
CA ALA A 7 7.69 10.54 -19.49
C ALA A 7 6.25 10.11 -19.82
N HIS A 8 5.30 10.96 -19.45
CA HIS A 8 3.89 10.80 -19.77
C HIS A 8 3.40 12.08 -20.44
N GLY A 9 2.59 11.92 -21.49
CA GLY A 9 2.04 13.05 -22.24
C GLY A 9 0.73 12.69 -22.95
N ILE A 10 0.27 13.62 -23.78
CA ILE A 10 -0.89 13.46 -24.66
C ILE A 10 -0.43 13.87 -26.06
N ASP A 11 -0.77 13.07 -27.07
CA ASP A 11 -0.46 13.38 -28.47
C ASP A 11 -1.54 14.27 -29.12
N VAL A 12 -1.37 14.56 -30.41
CA VAL A 12 -2.29 15.40 -31.20
C VAL A 12 -3.68 14.78 -31.38
N GLU A 13 -3.81 13.47 -31.20
CA GLU A 13 -5.09 12.73 -31.27
C GLU A 13 -5.74 12.58 -29.89
N TRP A 14 -5.26 13.32 -28.88
CA TRP A 14 -5.71 13.23 -27.49
C TRP A 14 -5.49 11.84 -26.85
N LYS A 15 -4.56 11.05 -27.37
CA LYS A 15 -4.20 9.76 -26.79
C LYS A 15 -3.05 9.94 -25.82
N ARG A 16 -3.13 9.22 -24.70
CA ARG A 16 -2.05 9.22 -23.72
C ARG A 16 -0.86 8.45 -24.27
N ILE A 17 0.32 9.06 -24.17
CA ILE A 17 1.59 8.44 -24.52
C ILE A 17 2.47 8.29 -23.28
N LYS A 18 3.29 7.23 -23.28
CA LYS A 18 4.20 6.88 -22.19
C LYS A 18 5.51 6.40 -22.79
N PHE A 19 6.62 6.99 -22.36
CA PHE A 19 7.96 6.58 -22.78
C PHE A 19 8.83 6.34 -21.55
N VAL A 20 9.49 5.19 -21.50
CA VAL A 20 10.55 4.95 -20.51
C VAL A 20 11.79 5.66 -21.05
N LEU A 21 12.18 6.77 -20.44
CA LEU A 21 13.33 7.56 -20.87
C LEU A 21 14.64 6.89 -20.45
N ALA A 22 14.67 6.34 -19.24
CA ALA A 22 15.85 5.69 -18.70
C ALA A 22 15.50 4.71 -17.58
N ILE A 23 16.24 3.61 -17.55
CA ILE A 23 16.41 2.73 -16.39
C ILE A 23 17.91 2.67 -16.14
N ARG A 24 18.38 3.26 -15.05
CA ARG A 24 19.82 3.39 -14.77
C ARG A 24 20.13 2.93 -13.37
N GLU A 25 21.26 2.25 -13.25
CA GLU A 25 21.89 2.12 -11.94
C GLU A 25 22.48 3.48 -11.56
N LEU A 26 22.02 4.01 -10.43
CA LEU A 26 22.66 5.13 -9.76
C LEU A 26 23.72 4.52 -8.85
N SER A 27 24.99 4.74 -9.18
CA SER A 27 26.15 4.36 -8.39
C SER A 27 26.63 5.55 -7.54
N GLY A 28 27.29 5.27 -6.40
CA GLY A 28 27.76 6.31 -5.48
C GLY A 28 26.67 6.84 -4.53
N SER A 29 26.84 8.09 -4.07
CA SER A 29 25.96 8.68 -3.06
C SER A 29 24.58 9.01 -3.64
N HIS A 30 23.52 8.57 -2.97
CA HIS A 30 22.13 8.80 -3.40
C HIS A 30 21.55 10.09 -2.80
N THR A 31 22.32 11.17 -2.81
CA THR A 31 21.85 12.48 -2.33
C THR A 31 20.86 13.10 -3.32
N GLY A 32 20.15 14.14 -2.87
CA GLY A 32 19.21 14.86 -3.74
C GLY A 32 19.91 15.47 -4.96
N GLU A 33 21.10 16.00 -4.77
CA GLU A 33 21.91 16.64 -5.80
C GLU A 33 22.34 15.64 -6.89
N CYS A 34 22.82 14.45 -6.48
CA CYS A 34 23.20 13.40 -7.43
C CYS A 34 21.99 12.89 -8.24
N ILE A 35 20.83 12.76 -7.59
CA ILE A 35 19.60 12.35 -8.26
C ILE A 35 19.12 13.44 -9.22
N ASN A 36 19.15 14.72 -8.82
CA ASN A 36 18.80 15.84 -9.70
C ASN A 36 19.69 15.85 -10.95
N ALA A 37 21.01 15.80 -10.78
CA ALA A 37 21.96 15.77 -11.89
C ALA A 37 21.70 14.59 -12.85
N ALA A 38 21.33 13.42 -12.31
CA ALA A 38 20.95 12.28 -13.14
C ALA A 38 19.65 12.53 -13.94
N ILE A 39 18.64 13.17 -13.33
CA ILE A 39 17.40 13.55 -14.01
C ILE A 39 17.69 14.56 -15.13
N GLU A 40 18.42 15.63 -14.84
CA GLU A 40 18.79 16.65 -15.83
C GLU A 40 19.53 16.04 -17.02
N LYS A 41 20.53 15.19 -16.75
CA LYS A 41 21.26 14.50 -17.81
C LYS A 41 20.36 13.64 -18.70
N ILE A 42 19.38 12.94 -18.12
CA ILE A 42 18.41 12.18 -18.92
C ILE A 42 17.54 13.12 -19.76
N LEU A 43 17.10 14.26 -19.22
CA LEU A 43 16.31 15.23 -20.00
C LEU A 43 17.13 15.83 -21.15
N GLU A 44 18.41 16.14 -20.92
CA GLU A 44 19.34 16.63 -21.93
C GLU A 44 19.56 15.62 -23.06
N GLU A 45 19.79 14.33 -22.73
CA GLU A 45 19.96 13.26 -23.70
C GLU A 45 18.74 13.06 -24.61
N TRP A 46 17.54 13.36 -24.10
CA TRP A 46 16.28 13.28 -24.85
C TRP A 46 15.85 14.64 -25.45
N GLU A 47 16.67 15.68 -25.30
CA GLU A 47 16.38 17.06 -25.74
C GLU A 47 15.04 17.60 -25.20
N ILE A 48 14.67 17.18 -23.98
CA ILE A 48 13.45 17.62 -23.30
C ILE A 48 13.75 18.88 -22.49
N SER A 49 13.30 20.03 -23.00
CA SER A 49 13.35 21.29 -22.25
C SER A 49 12.55 21.19 -20.94
N ARG A 50 13.08 21.80 -19.87
CA ARG A 50 12.39 21.96 -18.58
C ARG A 50 10.98 22.53 -18.71
N SER A 51 10.75 23.42 -19.67
CA SER A 51 9.44 24.03 -19.94
C SER A 51 8.35 23.01 -20.32
N LYS A 52 8.74 21.83 -20.83
CA LYS A 52 7.83 20.72 -21.15
C LYS A 52 7.58 19.80 -19.95
N CYS A 53 8.33 19.95 -18.87
CA CYS A 53 8.22 19.15 -17.65
C CYS A 53 7.22 19.80 -16.68
N HIS A 54 5.95 19.41 -16.79
CA HIS A 54 4.86 20.01 -16.00
C HIS A 54 4.85 19.57 -14.54
N VAL A 55 5.02 18.27 -14.28
CA VAL A 55 5.04 17.72 -12.92
C VAL A 55 5.80 16.41 -12.87
N PHE A 56 6.63 16.23 -11.85
CA PHE A 56 7.27 14.95 -11.52
C PHE A 56 6.47 14.22 -10.44
N LEU A 57 6.19 12.94 -10.65
CA LEU A 57 5.62 12.05 -9.64
C LEU A 57 6.72 11.21 -9.01
N ARG A 58 6.83 11.23 -7.68
CA ARG A 58 7.89 10.51 -6.95
C ARG A 58 7.33 9.71 -5.76
N ASP A 59 8.08 8.73 -5.28
CA ASP A 59 7.66 7.87 -4.17
C ASP A 59 7.56 8.61 -2.81
N GLY A 60 8.30 9.69 -2.64
CA GLY A 60 8.32 10.47 -1.40
C GLY A 60 9.44 10.15 -0.44
N ALA A 61 10.46 9.45 -0.91
CA ALA A 61 11.76 9.44 -0.26
C ALA A 61 12.31 10.88 -0.10
N ALA A 62 12.94 11.17 1.04
CA ALA A 62 13.47 12.49 1.35
C ALA A 62 14.50 13.00 0.32
N ASN A 63 15.30 12.10 -0.25
CA ASN A 63 16.28 12.46 -1.27
C ASN A 63 15.62 12.76 -2.62
N MET A 64 14.54 12.06 -3.00
CA MET A 64 13.72 12.43 -4.17
C MET A 64 12.99 13.76 -3.96
N LYS A 65 12.55 14.00 -2.72
CA LYS A 65 12.32 15.32 -2.09
C LYS A 65 13.24 16.41 -2.65
N LYS A 66 14.44 16.39 -2.06
CA LYS A 66 15.51 17.36 -2.28
C LYS A 66 15.96 17.45 -3.74
N ALA A 67 15.90 16.34 -4.47
CA ALA A 67 16.31 16.31 -5.87
C ALA A 67 15.41 17.14 -6.79
N LEU A 68 14.14 17.33 -6.46
CA LEU A 68 13.20 18.05 -7.31
C LEU A 68 12.85 19.44 -6.75
N GLU A 69 13.00 19.61 -5.44
CA GLU A 69 12.70 20.85 -4.72
C GLU A 69 13.53 22.01 -5.28
N GLY A 70 12.85 23.07 -5.73
CA GLY A 70 13.47 24.24 -6.37
C GLY A 70 13.83 24.08 -7.85
N SER A 71 13.88 22.86 -8.39
CA SER A 71 14.18 22.60 -9.81
C SER A 71 12.96 22.29 -10.67
N PHE A 72 11.98 21.57 -10.12
CA PHE A 72 10.79 21.13 -10.85
C PHE A 72 9.55 21.12 -9.96
N GLN A 73 8.38 21.32 -10.56
CA GLN A 73 7.12 21.03 -9.89
C GLN A 73 6.99 19.52 -9.66
N HIS A 74 6.59 19.11 -8.45
CA HIS A 74 6.57 17.70 -8.08
C HIS A 74 5.45 17.33 -7.10
N ALA A 75 5.01 16.07 -7.12
CA ALA A 75 4.02 15.54 -6.20
C ALA A 75 4.30 14.09 -5.77
N ASP A 76 3.68 13.71 -4.67
CA ASP A 76 3.81 12.41 -4.03
C ASP A 76 2.98 11.36 -4.78
N CYS A 77 3.51 10.15 -4.87
CA CYS A 77 2.75 9.02 -5.38
C CYS A 77 1.65 8.63 -4.39
N ALA A 78 0.39 8.77 -4.82
CA ALA A 78 -0.77 8.42 -4.01
C ALA A 78 -0.73 6.96 -3.49
N ALA A 79 -0.29 6.01 -4.32
CA ALA A 79 -0.14 4.61 -3.92
C ALA A 79 0.88 4.42 -2.80
N HIS A 80 2.03 5.12 -2.90
CA HIS A 80 3.06 5.04 -1.87
C HIS A 80 2.57 5.61 -0.54
N LYS A 81 1.83 6.73 -0.60
CA LYS A 81 1.26 7.35 0.58
C LYS A 81 0.19 6.51 1.25
N MET A 82 -0.67 5.86 0.46
CA MET A 82 -1.60 4.86 0.98
C MET A 82 -0.86 3.72 1.69
N ASN A 83 0.20 3.20 1.06
CA ASN A 83 1.04 2.17 1.67
C ASN A 83 1.65 2.62 3.02
N LEU A 84 2.16 3.85 3.12
CA LEU A 84 2.71 4.36 4.38
C LEU A 84 1.64 4.45 5.46
N ALA A 85 0.45 4.92 5.12
CA ALA A 85 -0.63 5.07 6.09
C ALA A 85 -1.18 3.74 6.58
N VAL A 86 -1.36 2.77 5.69
CA VAL A 86 -1.75 1.42 6.09
C VAL A 86 -0.68 0.78 6.96
N LYS A 87 0.61 0.89 6.59
CA LYS A 87 1.70 0.39 7.43
C LYS A 87 1.71 1.02 8.82
N SER A 88 1.52 2.32 8.92
CA SER A 88 1.39 2.99 10.22
C SER A 88 0.18 2.44 11.00
N THR A 89 -0.96 2.20 10.34
CA THR A 89 -2.14 1.59 10.99
C THR A 89 -1.87 0.18 11.50
N LEU A 90 -1.05 -0.60 10.78
CA LEU A 90 -0.72 -1.98 11.14
C LEU A 90 0.38 -2.10 12.22
N SER A 91 1.21 -1.06 12.41
CA SER A 91 2.39 -1.10 13.29
C SER A 91 2.41 -0.07 14.42
N SER A 92 1.72 1.06 14.29
CA SER A 92 1.81 2.15 15.26
C SER A 92 0.84 1.95 16.42
N GLY A 93 1.35 1.47 17.56
CA GLY A 93 0.63 1.49 18.84
C GLY A 93 -0.51 0.46 18.96
N ARG A 94 -0.48 -0.61 18.15
CA ARG A 94 -1.53 -1.65 18.15
C ARG A 94 -0.96 -3.06 18.37
N PRO A 95 -0.49 -3.39 19.59
CA PRO A 95 0.19 -4.66 19.88
C PRO A 95 -0.66 -5.89 19.52
N VAL A 96 -1.98 -5.80 19.68
CA VAL A 96 -2.91 -6.89 19.37
C VAL A 96 -2.90 -7.21 17.86
N ILE A 97 -2.91 -6.18 17.00
CA ILE A 97 -2.87 -6.37 15.55
C ILE A 97 -1.50 -6.93 15.14
N GLU A 98 -0.42 -6.37 15.66
CA GLU A 98 0.93 -6.86 15.38
C GLU A 98 1.12 -8.32 15.78
N GLN A 99 0.59 -8.71 16.95
CA GLN A 99 0.59 -10.10 17.41
C GLN A 99 -0.22 -11.00 16.48
N CYS A 100 -1.43 -10.59 16.08
CA CYS A 100 -2.23 -11.35 15.11
C CYS A 100 -1.48 -11.55 13.79
N LEU A 101 -0.87 -10.49 13.26
CA LEU A 101 -0.11 -10.56 12.01
C LEU A 101 1.15 -11.43 12.15
N ARG A 102 1.81 -11.42 13.31
CA ARG A 102 2.94 -12.32 13.60
C ARG A 102 2.49 -13.78 13.57
N LYS A 103 1.35 -14.11 14.18
CA LYS A 103 0.77 -15.46 14.12
C LYS A 103 0.40 -15.86 12.69
N CYS A 104 -0.24 -14.95 11.93
CA CYS A 104 -0.52 -15.17 10.51
C CYS A 104 0.74 -15.51 9.72
N ARG A 105 1.83 -14.75 9.91
CA ARG A 105 3.13 -15.02 9.28
C ARG A 105 3.71 -16.37 9.68
N SER A 106 3.60 -16.75 10.96
CA SER A 106 4.06 -18.05 11.44
C SER A 106 3.29 -19.20 10.80
N ILE A 107 1.96 -19.10 10.73
CA ILE A 107 1.10 -20.07 10.04
C ILE A 107 1.44 -20.13 8.55
N ALA A 108 1.56 -18.99 7.88
CA ALA A 108 1.91 -18.94 6.47
C ALA A 108 3.30 -19.55 6.21
N GLY A 109 4.27 -19.29 7.09
CA GLY A 109 5.61 -19.88 7.08
C GLY A 109 5.62 -21.39 7.25
N HIS A 110 4.78 -21.93 8.14
CA HIS A 110 4.61 -23.38 8.31
C HIS A 110 4.19 -24.07 6.99
N PHE A 111 3.32 -23.41 6.23
CA PHE A 111 2.87 -23.87 4.93
C PHE A 111 3.70 -23.33 3.76
N ALA A 112 4.84 -22.67 3.98
CA ALA A 112 5.63 -22.02 2.93
C ALA A 112 6.63 -22.94 2.20
N GLY A 113 6.91 -24.13 2.72
CA GLY A 113 7.91 -25.08 2.19
C GLY A 113 7.68 -25.50 0.72
N SER A 114 8.56 -26.26 0.10
CA SER A 114 8.42 -26.67 -1.32
C SER A 114 7.13 -27.46 -1.59
N LEU A 115 6.79 -27.70 -2.88
CA LEU A 115 5.60 -28.47 -3.30
C LEU A 115 5.48 -29.86 -2.65
N GLY A 116 6.58 -30.43 -2.14
CA GLY A 116 6.63 -31.70 -1.40
C GLY A 116 6.58 -31.57 0.13
N SER A 117 6.29 -30.40 0.68
CA SER A 117 6.11 -30.23 2.13
C SER A 117 4.97 -31.13 2.64
N VAL A 118 5.28 -31.98 3.62
CA VAL A 118 4.30 -32.86 4.29
C VAL A 118 3.12 -32.05 4.85
N ALA A 119 3.38 -30.87 5.42
CA ALA A 119 2.33 -29.97 5.92
C ALA A 119 1.40 -29.48 4.80
N ARG A 120 1.94 -29.18 3.61
CA ARG A 120 1.12 -28.81 2.44
C ARG A 120 0.30 -29.98 1.92
N GLY A 121 0.87 -31.18 1.91
CA GLY A 121 0.16 -32.40 1.53
C GLY A 121 -1.07 -32.64 2.39
N TYR A 122 -0.89 -32.64 3.72
CA TYR A 122 -2.01 -32.78 4.66
C TYR A 122 -3.03 -31.65 4.55
N LEU A 123 -2.60 -30.40 4.38
CA LEU A 123 -3.53 -29.29 4.18
C LEU A 123 -4.38 -29.49 2.91
N ARG A 124 -3.81 -30.02 1.82
CA ARG A 124 -4.54 -30.31 0.58
C ARG A 124 -5.57 -31.42 0.75
N GLU A 125 -5.24 -32.49 1.47
CA GLU A 125 -6.22 -33.55 1.76
C GLU A 125 -7.38 -33.00 2.61
N ILE A 126 -7.08 -32.19 3.63
CA ILE A 126 -8.11 -31.53 4.44
C ILE A 126 -8.96 -30.58 3.59
N GLN A 127 -8.36 -29.80 2.69
CA GLN A 127 -9.10 -28.94 1.76
C GLN A 127 -10.06 -29.75 0.89
N LYS A 128 -9.63 -30.92 0.39
CA LYS A 128 -10.44 -31.83 -0.40
C LYS A 128 -11.60 -32.42 0.41
N ASP A 129 -11.33 -32.91 1.62
CA ASP A 129 -12.34 -33.45 2.53
C ASP A 129 -13.43 -32.41 2.87
N LEU A 130 -13.01 -31.15 3.07
CA LEU A 130 -13.89 -30.04 3.39
C LEU A 130 -14.52 -29.36 2.17
N GLN A 131 -14.23 -29.84 0.95
CA GLN A 131 -14.67 -29.25 -0.32
C GLN A 131 -14.30 -27.76 -0.48
N LEU A 132 -13.12 -27.39 0.03
CA LEU A 132 -12.58 -26.05 -0.10
C LEU A 132 -11.69 -25.93 -1.35
N PRO A 133 -11.55 -24.72 -1.92
CA PRO A 133 -10.56 -24.49 -2.98
C PRO A 133 -9.16 -24.91 -2.52
N ALA A 134 -8.45 -25.69 -3.34
CA ALA A 134 -7.10 -26.22 -3.09
C ALA A 134 -6.01 -25.14 -3.24
N ASN A 135 -6.22 -24.04 -2.52
CA ASN A 135 -5.48 -22.81 -2.60
C ASN A 135 -4.30 -22.86 -1.62
N ASN A 136 -3.08 -22.65 -2.10
CA ASN A 136 -1.90 -22.57 -1.22
C ASN A 136 -2.00 -21.35 -0.30
N ILE A 137 -1.46 -21.46 0.92
CA ILE A 137 -1.30 -20.31 1.82
C ILE A 137 -0.20 -19.39 1.26
N ILE A 138 -0.45 -18.09 1.32
CA ILE A 138 0.43 -17.04 0.78
C ILE A 138 1.22 -16.44 1.94
N GLN A 139 2.53 -16.26 1.78
CA GLN A 139 3.34 -15.46 2.71
C GLN A 139 3.24 -13.97 2.35
N ASP A 140 3.28 -13.11 3.36
CA ASP A 140 3.38 -11.68 3.12
C ASP A 140 4.77 -11.28 2.61
N ILE A 141 4.83 -10.10 2.00
CA ILE A 141 6.08 -9.42 1.65
C ILE A 141 6.11 -8.17 2.50
N THR A 142 6.98 -8.15 3.52
CA THR A 142 7.04 -7.09 4.55
C THR A 142 7.11 -5.67 3.98
N THR A 143 7.70 -5.51 2.79
CA THR A 143 7.87 -4.22 2.13
C THR A 143 6.60 -3.70 1.44
N ARG A 144 5.58 -4.53 1.19
CA ARG A 144 4.34 -4.15 0.48
C ARG A 144 3.09 -4.64 1.23
N TRP A 145 2.37 -3.71 1.83
CA TRP A 145 1.21 -4.00 2.69
C TRP A 145 0.11 -4.82 1.99
N ASN A 146 -0.04 -4.69 0.66
CA ASN A 146 -1.03 -5.45 -0.11
C ASN A 146 -0.80 -6.97 0.00
N TYR A 147 0.44 -7.43 0.23
CA TYR A 147 0.73 -8.84 0.45
C TYR A 147 0.33 -9.29 1.86
N THR A 148 0.39 -8.41 2.86
CA THR A 148 -0.17 -8.67 4.19
C THR A 148 -1.68 -8.88 4.09
N LEU A 149 -2.39 -8.03 3.34
CA LEU A 149 -3.83 -8.19 3.10
C LEU A 149 -4.13 -9.54 2.44
N LYS A 150 -3.46 -9.86 1.32
CA LYS A 150 -3.63 -11.12 0.59
C LYS A 150 -3.34 -12.36 1.44
N MET A 151 -2.32 -12.31 2.31
CA MET A 151 -2.02 -13.40 3.24
C MET A 151 -3.20 -13.63 4.18
N VAL A 152 -3.70 -12.57 4.81
CA VAL A 152 -4.79 -12.69 5.80
C VAL A 152 -6.10 -13.11 5.10
N GLU A 153 -6.41 -12.58 3.91
CA GLU A 153 -7.56 -13.01 3.10
C GLU A 153 -7.49 -14.51 2.76
N ARG A 154 -6.31 -14.97 2.33
CA ARG A 154 -6.08 -16.39 2.03
C ARG A 154 -6.23 -17.26 3.28
N LEU A 155 -5.73 -16.80 4.42
CA LEU A 155 -5.88 -17.50 5.69
C LEU A 155 -7.36 -17.57 6.12
N LEU A 156 -8.13 -16.50 5.96
CA LEU A 156 -9.57 -16.50 6.24
C LEU A 156 -10.34 -17.45 5.31
N GLN A 157 -10.01 -17.46 4.01
CA GLN A 157 -10.58 -18.41 3.05
C GLN A 157 -10.30 -19.86 3.46
N GLN A 158 -9.10 -20.12 3.98
CA GLN A 158 -8.64 -21.45 4.37
C GLN A 158 -8.80 -21.75 5.86
N LYS A 159 -9.54 -20.91 6.60
CA LYS A 159 -9.64 -20.97 8.07
C LYS A 159 -9.99 -22.37 8.56
N ARG A 160 -11.05 -22.96 8.01
CA ARG A 160 -11.52 -24.30 8.40
C ARG A 160 -10.46 -25.37 8.19
N ALA A 161 -9.74 -25.32 7.05
CA ALA A 161 -8.67 -26.26 6.76
C ALA A 161 -7.47 -26.09 7.71
N VAL A 162 -7.08 -24.84 7.99
CA VAL A 162 -5.99 -24.51 8.92
C VAL A 162 -6.33 -24.94 10.35
N GLU A 163 -7.54 -24.66 10.84
CA GLU A 163 -8.01 -25.08 12.17
C GLU A 163 -8.08 -26.60 12.29
N THR A 164 -8.56 -27.29 11.24
CA THR A 164 -8.62 -28.76 11.20
C THR A 164 -7.22 -29.37 11.20
N TYR A 165 -6.30 -28.78 10.45
CA TYR A 165 -4.90 -29.22 10.41
C TYR A 165 -4.26 -29.14 11.80
N PHE A 166 -4.36 -27.98 12.48
CA PHE A 166 -3.80 -27.82 13.83
C PHE A 166 -4.59 -28.54 14.93
N GLY A 167 -5.82 -28.98 14.66
CA GLY A 167 -6.55 -29.90 15.51
C GLY A 167 -6.07 -31.36 15.38
N ARG A 168 -5.52 -31.74 14.23
CA ARG A 168 -4.98 -33.10 13.96
C ARG A 168 -3.47 -33.22 14.21
N HIS A 169 -2.76 -32.09 14.14
CA HIS A 169 -1.32 -32.01 14.30
C HIS A 169 -1.00 -30.97 15.37
N GLU A 170 -0.43 -31.40 16.49
CA GLU A 170 -0.13 -30.51 17.60
C GLU A 170 0.80 -29.37 17.13
N PRO A 171 0.38 -28.10 17.26
CA PRO A 171 1.13 -27.00 16.68
C PRO A 171 2.39 -26.71 17.51
N ALA A 172 3.56 -26.75 16.87
CA ALA A 172 4.80 -26.18 17.42
C ALA A 172 4.85 -24.64 17.31
N ILE A 173 3.76 -24.01 16.85
CA ILE A 173 3.63 -22.57 16.62
C ILE A 173 2.37 -22.03 17.29
N GLU A 174 2.35 -20.73 17.56
CA GLU A 174 1.12 -20.09 18.05
C GLU A 174 0.06 -20.00 16.95
N VAL A 175 -1.12 -20.54 17.23
CA VAL A 175 -2.29 -20.45 16.34
C VAL A 175 -3.20 -19.27 16.73
N LEU A 176 -4.04 -18.86 15.77
CA LEU A 176 -5.02 -17.81 15.97
C LEU A 176 -6.23 -18.34 16.77
N SER A 177 -6.62 -17.60 17.80
CA SER A 177 -7.86 -17.83 18.54
C SER A 177 -9.10 -17.35 17.75
N ALA A 178 -10.28 -17.80 18.16
CA ALA A 178 -11.54 -17.36 17.55
C ALA A 178 -11.74 -15.83 17.59
N ARG A 179 -11.21 -15.16 18.62
CA ARG A 179 -11.24 -13.69 18.72
C ARG A 179 -10.30 -13.04 17.71
N GLU A 180 -9.08 -13.55 17.58
CA GLU A 180 -8.09 -13.03 16.63
C GLU A 180 -8.54 -13.23 15.18
N TRP A 181 -9.17 -14.37 14.85
CA TRP A 181 -9.80 -14.57 13.55
C TRP A 181 -10.87 -13.53 13.21
N ARG A 182 -11.73 -13.18 14.18
CA ARG A 182 -12.75 -12.13 14.00
C ARG A 182 -12.12 -10.76 13.81
N LEU A 183 -11.09 -10.44 14.60
CA LEU A 183 -10.35 -9.18 14.47
C LEU A 183 -9.69 -9.05 13.10
N LEU A 184 -9.08 -10.12 12.59
CA LEU A 184 -8.45 -10.13 11.26
C LEU A 184 -9.47 -9.94 10.14
N LYS A 185 -10.68 -10.51 10.27
CA LYS A 185 -11.77 -10.30 9.32
C LYS A 185 -12.21 -8.83 9.29
N GLN A 186 -12.47 -8.25 10.47
CA GLN A 186 -12.80 -6.82 10.59
C GLN A 186 -11.69 -5.93 10.00
N LEU A 187 -10.43 -6.24 10.31
CA LEU A 187 -9.28 -5.50 9.80
C LEU A 187 -9.23 -5.50 8.26
N ILE A 188 -9.48 -6.65 7.62
CA ILE A 188 -9.52 -6.72 6.14
C ILE A 188 -10.67 -5.90 5.58
N ASP A 189 -11.86 -6.01 6.17
CA ASP A 189 -13.04 -5.29 5.69
C ASP A 189 -12.80 -3.77 5.71
N HIS A 190 -12.05 -3.27 6.70
CA HIS A 190 -11.63 -1.86 6.77
C HIS A 190 -10.48 -1.48 5.83
N LEU A 191 -9.64 -2.44 5.42
CA LEU A 191 -8.49 -2.18 4.53
C LEU A 191 -8.82 -2.42 3.05
N GLU A 192 -9.91 -3.10 2.73
CA GLU A 192 -10.35 -3.38 1.37
C GLU A 192 -10.51 -2.08 0.54
N PRO A 193 -11.14 -0.99 1.05
CA PRO A 193 -11.21 0.27 0.31
C PRO A 193 -9.84 0.86 -0.03
N ALA A 194 -8.86 0.74 0.88
CA ALA A 194 -7.49 1.22 0.66
C ALA A 194 -6.77 0.39 -0.41
N ASP A 195 -7.07 -0.91 -0.51
CA ASP A 195 -6.48 -1.80 -1.52
C ASP A 195 -7.11 -1.51 -2.89
N ALA A 196 -8.44 -1.37 -2.94
CA ALA A 196 -9.16 -0.93 -4.11
C ALA A 196 -8.60 0.41 -4.65
N PHE A 197 -8.45 1.40 -3.77
CA PHE A 197 -7.80 2.66 -4.11
C PHE A 197 -6.40 2.45 -4.69
N THR A 198 -5.56 1.66 -4.01
CA THR A 198 -4.18 1.39 -4.47
C THR A 198 -4.17 0.73 -5.84
N ARG A 199 -5.06 -0.24 -6.09
CA ARG A 199 -5.19 -0.90 -7.40
C ARG A 199 -5.58 0.10 -8.49
N ASP A 200 -6.57 0.95 -8.24
CA ASP A 200 -7.07 1.92 -9.21
C ASP A 200 -6.06 3.01 -9.57
N VAL A 201 -5.34 3.54 -8.57
CA VAL A 201 -4.32 4.58 -8.83
C VAL A 201 -3.05 4.04 -9.48
N CYS A 202 -2.85 2.70 -9.47
CA CYS A 202 -1.72 2.01 -10.09
C CYS A 202 -2.01 1.49 -11.51
N LYS A 203 -3.25 1.58 -12.02
CA LYS A 203 -3.55 1.15 -13.38
C LYS A 203 -2.83 2.02 -14.42
N ASN A 204 -2.48 1.44 -15.57
CA ASN A 204 -1.75 2.15 -16.64
C ASN A 204 -2.53 3.34 -17.22
N ASP A 205 -3.85 3.25 -17.24
CA ASP A 205 -4.80 4.29 -17.69
C ASP A 205 -5.19 5.27 -16.57
N SER A 206 -4.71 5.07 -15.33
CA SER A 206 -5.03 5.93 -14.20
C SER A 206 -4.58 7.37 -14.42
N HIS A 207 -5.49 8.34 -14.29
CA HIS A 207 -5.21 9.77 -14.38
C HIS A 207 -5.60 10.50 -13.09
N LEU A 208 -5.15 11.75 -12.97
CA LEU A 208 -5.43 12.58 -11.80
C LEU A 208 -6.94 12.70 -11.48
N GLY A 209 -7.79 12.83 -12.51
CA GLY A 209 -9.25 12.85 -12.31
C GLY A 209 -9.80 11.58 -11.64
N LEU A 210 -9.36 10.40 -12.06
CA LEU A 210 -9.72 9.13 -11.41
C LEU A 210 -9.19 9.09 -9.99
N LYS A 211 -7.94 9.49 -9.77
CA LYS A 211 -7.32 9.52 -8.44
C LYS A 211 -8.09 10.39 -7.45
N ILE A 212 -8.55 11.58 -7.88
CA ILE A 212 -9.37 12.48 -7.05
C ILE A 212 -10.74 11.85 -6.75
N ALA A 213 -11.38 11.23 -7.74
CA ALA A 213 -12.68 10.58 -7.55
C ALA A 213 -12.58 9.39 -6.58
N THR A 214 -11.64 8.47 -6.81
CA THR A 214 -11.42 7.31 -5.94
C THR A 214 -10.99 7.74 -4.53
N TRP A 215 -10.21 8.82 -4.41
CA TRP A 215 -9.86 9.41 -3.12
C TRP A 215 -11.08 9.92 -2.36
N ARG A 216 -11.96 10.68 -3.02
CA ARG A 216 -13.20 11.18 -2.41
C ARG A 216 -14.15 10.05 -2.01
N MET A 217 -14.22 8.98 -2.81
CA MET A 217 -14.98 7.78 -2.43
C MET A 217 -14.40 7.14 -1.18
N LEU A 218 -13.08 6.97 -1.11
CA LEU A 218 -12.42 6.42 0.06
C LEU A 218 -12.68 7.26 1.32
N LEU A 219 -12.61 8.59 1.22
CA LEU A 219 -12.90 9.48 2.35
C LEU A 219 -14.33 9.29 2.85
N LYS A 220 -15.31 9.23 1.93
CA LYS A 220 -16.72 8.99 2.30
C LYS A 220 -16.92 7.64 2.98
N GLU A 221 -16.31 6.57 2.47
CA GLU A 221 -16.39 5.23 3.06
C GLU A 221 -15.81 5.20 4.49
N VAL A 222 -14.68 5.88 4.70
CA VAL A 222 -14.05 6.00 6.02
C VAL A 222 -14.92 6.84 6.97
N GLU A 223 -15.57 7.90 6.48
CA GLU A 223 -16.48 8.75 7.25
C GLU A 223 -17.83 8.07 7.57
N SER A 224 -18.36 7.24 6.66
CA SER A 224 -19.66 6.58 6.80
C SER A 224 -19.63 5.30 7.63
N ALA A 225 -18.45 4.72 7.84
CA ALA A 225 -18.31 3.58 8.73
C ALA A 225 -18.60 4.05 10.17
N GLU A 226 -19.77 3.69 10.72
CA GLU A 226 -20.15 3.80 12.14
C GLU A 226 -19.20 2.98 13.03
N VAL A 227 -17.94 3.36 13.07
CA VAL A 227 -16.92 2.78 13.95
C VAL A 227 -16.90 3.55 15.29
N LEU A 228 -17.77 4.56 15.47
CA LEU A 228 -17.65 5.60 16.51
C LEU A 228 -17.95 5.13 17.93
N GLU A 229 -18.50 3.91 18.12
CA GLU A 229 -18.94 3.45 19.44
C GLU A 229 -18.32 2.11 19.93
N LEU A 230 -17.37 1.49 19.22
CA LEU A 230 -16.88 0.15 19.58
C LEU A 230 -15.38 0.00 19.88
N ALA A 231 -14.72 1.05 20.34
CA ALA A 231 -13.43 0.90 21.01
C ALA A 231 -13.19 2.02 22.02
N GLU A 232 -13.34 1.68 23.31
CA GLU A 232 -12.72 2.41 24.40
C GLU A 232 -11.27 2.73 24.04
N GLU A 233 -10.97 4.03 23.97
CA GLU A 233 -9.68 4.66 23.82
C GLU A 233 -8.76 4.24 22.65
N LYS A 234 -8.64 5.19 21.70
CA LYS A 234 -7.46 5.43 20.83
C LYS A 234 -7.27 4.52 19.61
N ILE A 235 -8.35 3.98 19.04
CA ILE A 235 -8.37 3.44 17.67
C ILE A 235 -9.20 4.37 16.78
N TYR A 236 -8.89 5.66 16.79
CA TYR A 236 -9.57 6.64 15.94
C TYR A 236 -8.58 7.52 15.20
N TRP A 237 -8.46 7.20 13.91
CA TRP A 237 -8.39 8.09 12.76
C TRP A 237 -7.96 9.55 13.00
N ASN A 238 -6.73 9.75 13.46
CA ASN A 238 -5.86 10.73 12.81
C ASN A 238 -5.13 10.02 11.69
N CYS A 239 -5.84 9.70 10.62
CA CYS A 239 -5.15 9.53 9.38
C CYS A 239 -4.65 10.90 8.94
N GLY A 240 -3.40 11.18 9.35
CA GLY A 240 -2.57 12.23 8.77
C GLY A 240 -2.55 12.19 7.24
N LEU A 241 -3.06 11.13 6.58
CA LEU A 241 -3.34 11.06 5.15
C LEU A 241 -4.04 12.28 4.53
N ALA A 242 -4.97 12.97 5.20
CA ALA A 242 -5.66 14.11 4.56
C ALA A 242 -4.82 15.40 4.63
N LEU A 243 -4.24 15.72 5.79
CA LEU A 243 -3.39 16.91 6.00
C LEU A 243 -1.95 16.75 5.47
N PHE A 244 -1.41 15.53 5.44
CA PHE A 244 -0.03 15.24 5.02
C PHE A 244 0.13 15.14 3.50
N LEU A 245 -0.97 15.09 2.74
CA LEU A 245 -0.93 14.78 1.30
C LEU A 245 -1.24 15.94 0.38
N ASP A 246 -1.82 17.04 0.85
CA ASP A 246 -2.01 18.20 -0.03
C ASP A 246 -2.22 19.54 0.71
N PRO A 247 -1.17 20.38 0.83
CA PRO A 247 -1.29 21.77 1.30
C PRO A 247 -2.15 22.69 0.42
N ARG A 248 -2.54 22.28 -0.79
CA ARG A 248 -3.32 23.12 -1.74
C ARG A 248 -4.84 23.02 -1.54
N PHE A 249 -5.30 22.27 -0.53
CA PHE A 249 -6.71 22.15 -0.17
C PHE A 249 -7.08 22.86 1.15
N GLU A 250 -6.14 23.59 1.75
CA GLU A 250 -6.43 24.48 2.89
C GLU A 250 -7.51 25.52 2.51
N ASP A 251 -7.49 25.99 1.25
CA ASP A 251 -8.30 27.11 0.77
C ASP A 251 -9.70 26.74 0.24
N ARG A 252 -10.08 25.45 0.19
CA ARG A 252 -11.34 25.02 -0.46
C ARG A 252 -12.36 24.33 0.44
N CYS A 253 -11.98 23.97 1.66
CA CYS A 253 -12.91 23.36 2.64
C CYS A 253 -13.11 24.21 3.91
N VAL A 254 -12.31 25.26 4.13
CA VAL A 254 -12.55 26.25 5.17
C VAL A 254 -12.95 27.55 4.49
N SER A 255 -14.24 27.71 4.26
CA SER A 255 -14.79 29.07 4.10
C SER A 255 -14.62 29.78 5.44
N ASP A 256 -13.80 30.83 5.42
CA ASP A 256 -13.67 31.95 6.35
C ASP A 256 -14.21 31.77 7.78
N GLY A 257 -13.28 31.76 8.75
CA GLY A 257 -13.64 32.11 10.13
C GLY A 257 -12.74 31.54 11.22
N ASN A 258 -11.47 31.94 11.28
CA ASN A 258 -10.88 32.52 12.49
C ASN A 258 -9.37 32.75 12.33
N LYS A 259 -9.00 34.02 12.32
CA LYS A 259 -7.64 34.50 12.53
C LYS A 259 -7.22 34.19 13.97
N LEU A 260 -6.08 33.52 14.12
CA LEU A 260 -5.14 33.67 15.23
C LEU A 260 -3.76 33.43 14.57
N GLY A 261 -2.87 34.39 14.32
CA GLY A 261 -2.48 35.55 15.12
C GLY A 261 -1.17 35.20 15.83
N GLY A 262 -0.05 35.69 15.31
CA GLY A 262 1.29 35.63 15.95
C GLY A 262 2.32 34.80 15.21
#